data_AF-A0A8D9FJJ9-F1
#
_entry.id   AF-A0A8D9FJJ9-F1
#
_cell.length_a   1.000
_cell.length_b   1.000
_cell.length_c   1.000
_cell.angle_alpha   90.00
_cell.angle_beta   90.00
_cell.angle_gamma   90.00
#
_symmetry.space_group_name_H-M   'P 1'
#
loop_
_entity.id
_entity.type
_entity.pdbx_description
1 polymer ?
#
loop_
_entity_poly.entity_id
_entity_poly.type
_entity_poly.pdbx_seq_one_letter_code
_entity_poly.pdbx_strand_id
1 'polypeptide(L)'
;MNAPKEVKNDFEGFSQFQNLALEDTYFNGSLEKFLVNYSNKLFVKKTLPSLFMSNQIGNMYTASVYAGLVAFLTQPGWKAANFADKRIGMYSFGSGYAASFYSIKFNTSNSNLQFILDNLTDVRPRLEQRTKVDPKKFNEILDEKEETCHLAPFVPRCSVEDLYPGSWYLSSVDANFRRHYDQKSKLIK
;
A
#
# COMPACT_ATOMS: atom_id res chain seq x y z
N MET A 1 2.52 31.24 -17.58
CA MET A 1 2.89 29.84 -17.37
C MET A 1 3.68 29.39 -18.59
N ASN A 2 4.97 29.12 -18.44
CA ASN A 2 5.78 28.68 -19.57
C ASN A 2 5.36 27.25 -19.91
N ALA A 3 4.76 27.06 -21.09
CA ALA A 3 4.58 25.75 -21.67
C ALA A 3 5.94 25.02 -21.68
N PRO A 4 6.00 23.74 -21.28
CA PRO A 4 7.24 22.98 -21.40
C PRO A 4 7.72 23.04 -22.86
N LYS A 5 9.00 23.37 -23.07
CA LYS A 5 9.66 23.23 -24.37
C LYS A 5 9.34 21.84 -24.92
N GLU A 6 8.92 21.75 -26.19
CA GLU A 6 8.71 20.48 -26.89
C GLU A 6 9.91 19.57 -26.63
N VAL A 7 9.69 18.56 -25.80
CA VAL A 7 10.67 17.51 -25.61
C VAL A 7 10.56 16.67 -26.87
N LYS A 8 11.52 16.84 -27.80
CA LYS A 8 11.76 15.87 -28.88
C LYS A 8 12.12 14.54 -28.21
N ASN A 9 11.10 13.77 -27.87
CA ASN A 9 11.28 12.44 -27.38
C ASN A 9 11.30 11.51 -28.58
N ASP A 10 12.49 11.07 -28.98
CA ASP A 10 12.64 9.87 -29.82
C ASP A 10 12.25 8.64 -28.97
N PHE A 11 10.95 8.47 -28.75
CA PHE A 11 10.38 7.21 -28.33
C PHE A 11 10.31 6.31 -29.57
N GLU A 12 11.37 5.55 -29.80
CA GLU A 12 11.42 4.59 -30.91
C GLU A 12 10.16 3.71 -30.91
N GLY A 13 9.42 3.70 -32.03
CA GLY A 13 8.17 2.96 -32.19
C GLY A 13 6.89 3.64 -31.65
N PHE A 14 6.96 4.82 -31.03
CA PHE A 14 5.77 5.53 -30.53
C PHE A 14 5.02 6.33 -31.59
N SER A 15 5.64 6.61 -32.74
CA SER A 15 5.03 7.40 -33.83
C SER A 15 3.67 6.85 -34.31
N GLN A 16 3.43 5.54 -34.19
CA GLN A 16 2.15 4.91 -34.51
C GLN A 16 1.00 5.30 -33.56
N PHE A 17 1.29 5.86 -32.39
CA PHE A 17 0.32 6.25 -31.36
C PHE A 17 0.16 7.77 -31.21
N GLN A 18 0.97 8.57 -31.92
CA GLN A 18 1.10 10.02 -31.70
C GLN A 18 -0.19 10.83 -31.96
N ASN A 19 -1.09 10.28 -32.78
CA ASN A 19 -2.34 10.94 -33.19
C ASN A 19 -3.58 10.42 -32.44
N LEU A 20 -3.40 9.57 -31.43
CA LEU A 20 -4.51 9.11 -30.60
C LEU A 20 -5.01 10.26 -29.72
N ALA A 21 -6.33 10.45 -29.65
CA ALA A 21 -6.92 11.30 -28.62
C ALA A 21 -6.73 10.64 -27.25
N LEU A 22 -6.69 11.44 -26.18
CA LEU A 22 -6.39 10.93 -24.82
C LEU A 22 -7.40 9.86 -24.39
N GLU A 23 -8.69 10.10 -24.66
CA GLU A 23 -9.80 9.21 -24.40
C GLU A 23 -9.67 7.85 -25.11
N ASP A 24 -9.04 7.82 -26.28
CA ASP A 24 -8.81 6.59 -27.05
C ASP A 24 -7.62 5.79 -26.51
N THR A 25 -6.84 6.35 -25.57
CA THR A 25 -5.67 5.66 -25.00
C THR A 25 -6.00 4.73 -23.84
N TYR A 26 -7.11 4.94 -23.12
CA TYR A 26 -7.37 4.27 -21.84
C TYR A 26 -7.50 2.75 -21.94
N PHE A 27 -8.06 2.26 -23.04
CA PHE A 27 -8.30 0.83 -23.28
C PHE A 27 -7.63 0.33 -24.57
N ASN A 28 -6.64 1.07 -25.08
CA ASN A 28 -5.90 0.67 -26.26
C ASN A 28 -4.83 -0.37 -25.90
N GLY A 29 -5.15 -1.66 -26.09
CA GLY A 29 -4.27 -2.76 -25.72
C GLY A 29 -2.91 -2.75 -26.45
N SER A 30 -2.85 -2.25 -27.69
CA SER A 30 -1.59 -2.13 -28.44
C SER A 30 -0.68 -1.08 -27.80
N LEU A 31 -1.24 0.07 -27.41
CA LEU A 31 -0.52 1.12 -26.71
C LEU A 31 -0.09 0.67 -25.30
N GLU A 32 -0.98 -0.01 -24.56
CA GLU A 32 -0.66 -0.57 -23.24
C GLU A 32 0.56 -1.50 -23.33
N LYS A 33 0.51 -2.49 -24.24
CA LYS A 33 1.61 -3.44 -24.45
C LYS A 33 2.91 -2.73 -24.80
N PHE A 34 2.86 -1.71 -25.65
CA PHE A 34 4.03 -0.90 -25.98
C PHE A 34 4.59 -0.18 -24.75
N LEU A 35 3.76 0.57 -24.01
CA LEU A 35 4.19 1.37 -22.86
C LEU A 35 4.68 0.51 -21.68
N VAL A 36 4.06 -0.64 -21.43
CA VAL A 36 4.51 -1.59 -20.39
C VAL A 36 5.92 -2.10 -20.74
N ASN A 37 6.15 -2.53 -21.98
CA ASN A 37 7.47 -3.00 -22.41
C ASN A 37 8.52 -1.88 -22.36
N TYR A 38 8.17 -0.71 -22.88
CA TYR A 38 9.06 0.45 -22.90
C TYR A 38 9.45 0.91 -21.49
N SER A 39 8.48 0.98 -20.57
CA SER A 39 8.68 1.48 -19.21
C SER A 39 9.26 0.43 -18.24
N ASN A 40 9.37 -0.84 -18.64
CA ASN A 40 9.73 -1.94 -17.75
C ASN A 40 11.01 -1.69 -16.92
N LYS A 41 12.09 -1.19 -17.55
CA LYS A 41 13.34 -0.88 -16.84
C LYS A 41 13.13 0.19 -15.75
N LEU A 42 12.29 1.20 -16.03
CA LEU A 42 11.95 2.25 -15.06
C LEU A 42 11.04 1.70 -13.96
N PHE A 43 10.04 0.90 -14.32
CA PHE A 43 9.12 0.26 -13.38
C PHE A 43 9.88 -0.63 -12.38
N VAL A 44 10.73 -1.53 -12.85
CA VAL A 44 11.54 -2.42 -12.00
C VAL A 44 12.41 -1.61 -11.04
N LYS A 45 12.97 -0.49 -11.50
CA LYS A 45 13.84 0.36 -10.67
C LYS A 45 13.10 1.27 -9.69
N LYS A 46 11.96 1.83 -10.09
CA LYS A 46 11.30 2.95 -9.40
C LYS A 46 10.01 2.58 -8.68
N THR A 47 9.35 1.49 -9.08
CA THR A 47 8.00 1.16 -8.62
C THR A 47 7.92 -0.25 -8.04
N LEU A 48 8.54 -1.25 -8.67
CA LEU A 48 8.47 -2.63 -8.19
C LEU A 48 8.83 -2.79 -6.70
N PRO A 49 9.86 -2.11 -6.14
CA PRO A 49 10.17 -2.25 -4.72
C PRO A 49 9.09 -1.74 -3.77
N SER A 50 8.23 -0.81 -4.21
CA SER A 50 7.09 -0.33 -3.40
C SER A 50 5.91 -1.29 -3.43
N LEU A 51 5.89 -2.31 -4.28
CA LEU A 51 4.73 -3.20 -4.44
C LEU A 51 4.76 -4.42 -3.52
N PHE A 52 5.84 -4.64 -2.77
CA PHE A 52 5.99 -5.82 -1.92
C PHE A 52 4.83 -5.99 -0.93
N MET A 53 4.46 -4.96 -0.17
CA MET A 53 3.35 -5.07 0.80
C MET A 53 2.01 -5.27 0.11
N SER A 54 1.73 -4.55 -0.98
CA SER A 54 0.49 -4.71 -1.74
C SER A 54 0.34 -6.13 -2.30
N ASN A 55 1.44 -6.74 -2.77
CA ASN A 55 1.44 -8.13 -3.23
C ASN A 55 1.16 -9.13 -2.10
N GLN A 56 1.61 -8.84 -0.87
CA GLN A 56 1.50 -9.74 0.28
C GLN A 56 0.22 -9.54 1.11
N ILE A 57 -0.44 -8.38 1.03
CA ILE A 57 -1.59 -8.01 1.86
C ILE A 57 -2.85 -7.77 1.01
N GLY A 58 -2.70 -7.25 -0.21
CA GLY A 58 -3.82 -6.76 -1.02
C GLY A 58 -4.12 -5.28 -0.77
N ASN A 59 -5.32 -4.85 -1.17
CA ASN A 59 -5.75 -3.46 -1.09
C ASN A 59 -6.13 -3.07 0.35
N MET A 60 -5.47 -2.06 0.89
CA MET A 60 -5.73 -1.47 2.23
C MET A 60 -6.44 -0.11 2.15
N TYR A 61 -7.10 0.19 1.02
CA TYR A 61 -7.78 1.44 0.75
C TYR A 61 -6.87 2.66 0.99
N THR A 62 -7.21 3.54 1.93
CA THR A 62 -6.50 4.79 2.21
C THR A 62 -5.04 4.57 2.61
N ALA A 63 -4.72 3.42 3.21
CA ALA A 63 -3.36 3.07 3.61
C ALA A 63 -2.51 2.50 2.47
N SER A 64 -3.09 2.11 1.32
CA SER A 64 -2.39 1.39 0.25
C SER A 64 -1.16 2.14 -0.29
N VAL A 65 -1.29 3.45 -0.55
CA VAL A 65 -0.17 4.25 -1.07
C VAL A 65 0.97 4.38 -0.04
N TYR A 66 0.62 4.47 1.24
CA TYR A 66 1.60 4.59 2.33
C TYR A 66 2.25 3.26 2.67
N ALA A 67 1.54 2.14 2.52
CA ALA A 67 2.15 0.81 2.57
C ALA A 67 3.17 0.64 1.43
N GLY A 68 2.91 1.22 0.27
CA GLY A 68 3.90 1.28 -0.81
C GLY A 68 5.14 2.08 -0.43
N LEU A 69 4.96 3.22 0.25
CA LEU A 69 6.08 4.00 0.80
C LEU A 69 6.88 3.19 1.82
N VAL A 70 6.23 2.52 2.78
CA VAL A 70 6.89 1.66 3.77
C VAL A 70 7.65 0.53 3.09
N ALA A 71 7.04 -0.18 2.13
CA ALA A 71 7.70 -1.24 1.37
C ALA A 71 8.98 -0.77 0.68
N PHE A 72 8.94 0.44 0.08
CA PHE A 72 10.10 1.08 -0.54
C PHE A 72 11.18 1.47 0.47
N LEU A 73 10.79 1.98 1.64
CA LEU A 73 11.69 2.37 2.71
C LEU A 73 12.38 1.16 3.35
N THR A 74 11.67 0.05 3.52
CA THR A 74 12.16 -1.19 4.14
C THR A 74 12.80 -2.14 3.13
N GLN A 75 13.48 -1.62 2.10
CA GLN A 75 14.24 -2.48 1.18
C GLN A 75 15.42 -3.13 1.91
N PRO A 76 15.71 -4.43 1.69
CA PRO A 76 16.82 -5.10 2.33
C PRO A 76 18.15 -4.37 2.10
N GLY A 77 18.88 -4.10 3.18
CA GLY A 77 20.19 -3.45 3.14
C GLY A 77 20.18 -1.93 2.94
N TRP A 78 19.02 -1.30 2.77
CA TRP A 78 18.94 0.16 2.64
C TRP A 78 19.06 0.86 4.00
N LYS A 79 19.77 1.99 4.00
CA LYS A 79 19.96 2.91 5.13
C LYS A 79 19.60 4.33 4.72
N ALA A 80 19.58 5.26 5.67
CA ALA A 80 19.25 6.66 5.42
C ALA A 80 20.03 7.28 4.23
N ALA A 81 21.33 6.97 4.11
CA ALA A 81 22.19 7.46 3.03
C ALA A 81 21.71 7.06 1.62
N ASN A 82 21.03 5.92 1.46
CA ASN A 82 20.49 5.49 0.18
C ASN A 82 19.40 6.43 -0.34
N PHE A 83 18.79 7.24 0.53
CA PHE A 83 17.73 8.19 0.18
C PHE A 83 18.24 9.59 -0.15
N ALA A 84 19.55 9.83 -0.09
CA ALA A 84 20.15 11.09 -0.49
C ALA A 84 19.75 11.44 -1.94
N ASP A 85 19.32 12.69 -2.13
CA ASP A 85 18.86 13.26 -3.41
C ASP A 85 17.70 12.53 -4.09
N LYS A 86 17.04 11.59 -3.41
CA LYS A 86 15.84 10.93 -3.93
C LYS A 86 14.60 11.81 -3.72
N ARG A 87 13.79 11.90 -4.76
CA ARG A 87 12.41 12.41 -4.70
C ARG A 87 11.47 11.25 -5.02
N ILE A 88 10.55 10.97 -4.10
CA ILE A 88 9.52 9.94 -4.27
C ILE A 88 8.24 10.62 -4.72
N GLY A 89 7.71 10.20 -5.86
CA GLY A 89 6.38 10.61 -6.31
C GLY A 89 5.31 9.73 -5.67
N MET A 90 4.23 10.35 -5.21
CA MET A 90 3.10 9.69 -4.55
C MET A 90 1.84 10.05 -5.33
N TYR A 91 1.19 9.05 -5.92
CA TYR A 91 -0.11 9.21 -6.56
C TYR A 91 -1.17 8.55 -5.67
N SER A 92 -2.04 9.36 -5.09
CA SER A 92 -3.16 8.91 -4.25
C SER A 92 -4.47 9.10 -5.00
N PHE A 93 -5.30 8.07 -5.02
CA PHE A 93 -6.58 8.04 -5.73
C PHE A 93 -7.68 7.47 -4.84
N GLY A 94 -8.87 8.07 -4.91
CA GLY A 94 -10.11 7.52 -4.37
C GLY A 94 -11.25 7.69 -5.37
N SER A 95 -12.05 6.63 -5.54
CA SER A 95 -13.21 6.61 -6.45
C SER A 95 -14.26 7.66 -6.05
N GLY A 96 -14.86 8.34 -7.03
CA GLY A 96 -15.86 9.41 -6.82
C GLY A 96 -15.75 10.68 -7.69
N TYR A 97 -14.60 11.28 -8.00
CA TYR A 97 -13.19 10.94 -7.74
C TYR A 97 -12.44 12.10 -7.07
N ALA A 98 -11.44 11.75 -6.26
CA ALA A 98 -10.45 12.69 -5.74
C ALA A 98 -9.05 12.09 -5.90
N ALA A 99 -8.13 12.86 -6.48
CA ALA A 99 -6.78 12.41 -6.71
C ALA A 99 -5.77 13.52 -6.39
N SER A 100 -4.57 13.12 -5.96
CA SER A 100 -3.47 14.05 -5.73
C SER A 100 -2.14 13.37 -6.05
N PHE A 101 -1.33 14.04 -6.87
CA PHE A 101 0.07 13.68 -7.08
C PHE A 101 0.94 14.65 -6.29
N TYR A 102 1.70 14.13 -5.32
CA TYR A 102 2.63 14.92 -4.51
C TYR A 102 4.00 14.25 -4.46
N SER A 103 4.98 14.88 -3.81
CA SER A 103 6.31 14.28 -3.69
C SER A 103 6.93 14.45 -2.31
N ILE A 104 7.73 13.45 -1.93
CA ILE A 104 8.46 13.41 -0.66
C ILE A 104 9.96 13.48 -0.97
N LYS A 105 10.67 14.30 -0.20
CA LYS A 105 12.14 14.28 -0.09
C LYS A 105 12.49 14.01 1.36
N PHE A 106 13.44 13.13 1.59
CA PHE A 106 13.93 12.89 2.94
C PHE A 106 15.10 13.79 3.27
N ASN A 107 15.13 14.29 4.50
CA ASN A 107 16.33 14.88 5.04
C ASN A 107 17.25 13.75 5.51
N THR A 108 18.42 13.61 4.88
CA THR A 108 19.43 12.60 5.22
C THR A 108 20.60 13.17 6.03
N SER A 109 20.53 14.44 6.44
CA SER A 109 21.60 15.08 7.23
C SER A 109 21.54 14.79 8.73
N ASN A 110 20.46 14.17 9.20
CA ASN A 110 20.28 13.80 10.61
C ASN A 110 19.82 12.34 10.77
N SER A 111 19.75 11.88 12.01
CA SER A 111 19.41 10.49 12.34
C SER A 111 17.91 10.19 12.29
N ASN A 112 17.02 11.16 12.05
CA ASN A 112 15.57 10.94 12.13
C ASN A 112 15.09 9.93 11.09
N LEU A 113 15.61 9.99 9.86
CA LEU A 113 15.27 9.00 8.85
C LEU A 113 15.75 7.60 9.27
N GLN A 114 16.97 7.51 9.79
CA GLN A 114 17.50 6.23 10.25
C GLN A 114 16.65 5.66 11.40
N PHE A 115 16.25 6.50 12.36
CA PHE A 115 15.33 6.13 13.43
C PHE A 115 14.00 5.58 12.89
N ILE A 116 13.42 6.22 11.86
CA ILE A 116 12.20 5.70 11.23
C ILE A 116 12.45 4.33 10.59
N LEU A 117 13.55 4.17 9.84
CA LEU A 117 13.90 2.89 9.21
C LEU A 117 14.09 1.77 10.25
N ASP A 118 14.77 2.08 11.36
CA ASP A 118 15.02 1.14 12.46
C ASP A 118 13.71 0.70 13.14
N ASN A 119 12.69 1.56 13.18
CA ASN A 119 11.35 1.22 13.70
C ASN A 119 10.46 0.49 12.70
N LEU A 120 10.93 0.25 11.46
CA LEU A 120 10.20 -0.46 10.41
C LEU A 120 10.88 -1.79 10.03
N THR A 121 11.94 -2.19 10.72
CA THR A 121 12.71 -3.41 10.37
C THR A 121 11.90 -4.69 10.51
N ASP A 122 10.86 -4.68 11.34
CA ASP A 122 9.99 -5.82 11.62
C ASP A 122 8.91 -6.04 10.55
N VAL A 123 8.69 -5.10 9.61
CA VAL A 123 7.60 -5.18 8.62
C VAL A 123 7.66 -6.46 7.78
N ARG A 124 8.83 -6.81 7.23
CA ARG A 124 8.99 -8.02 6.41
C ARG A 124 8.85 -9.30 7.25
N PRO A 125 9.59 -9.49 8.36
CA PRO A 125 9.41 -10.65 9.23
C PRO A 125 7.98 -10.82 9.74
N ARG A 126 7.28 -9.73 10.08
CA ARG A 126 5.89 -9.79 10.55
C ARG A 126 4.94 -10.33 9.50
N LEU A 127 5.14 -9.98 8.23
CA LEU A 127 4.31 -10.51 7.15
C LEU A 127 4.50 -12.01 6.95
N GLU A 128 5.71 -12.52 7.20
CA GLU A 128 6.04 -13.95 7.13
C GLU A 128 5.47 -14.74 8.32
N GLN A 129 5.27 -14.09 9.47
CA GLN A 129 4.68 -14.70 10.67
C GLN A 129 3.15 -14.86 10.62
N ARG A 130 2.49 -14.40 9.55
CA ARG A 130 1.04 -14.51 9.43
C ARG A 130 0.62 -15.96 9.21
N THR A 131 -0.53 -16.33 9.77
CA THR A 131 -1.13 -17.63 9.56
C THR A 131 -1.87 -17.67 8.24
N LYS A 132 -1.54 -18.66 7.39
CA LYS A 132 -2.31 -18.94 6.18
C LYS A 132 -3.61 -19.63 6.56
N VAL A 133 -4.73 -19.08 6.09
CA VAL A 133 -6.07 -19.64 6.31
C VAL A 133 -6.55 -20.33 5.04
N ASP A 134 -7.24 -21.46 5.19
CA ASP A 134 -7.85 -22.17 4.07
C ASP A 134 -8.95 -21.31 3.40
N PRO A 135 -9.10 -21.32 2.07
CA PRO A 135 -10.11 -20.51 1.37
C PRO A 135 -11.54 -20.74 1.87
N LYS A 136 -11.91 -21.97 2.25
CA LYS A 136 -13.25 -22.24 2.81
C LYS A 136 -13.42 -21.49 4.13
N LYS A 137 -12.43 -21.58 5.01
CA LYS A 137 -12.47 -20.89 6.30
C LYS A 137 -12.47 -19.37 6.14
N PHE A 138 -11.75 -18.85 5.16
CA PHE A 138 -11.78 -17.43 4.82
C PHE A 138 -13.18 -16.97 4.40
N ASN A 139 -13.88 -17.74 3.56
CA ASN A 139 -15.25 -17.42 3.16
C ASN A 139 -16.21 -17.44 4.35
N GLU A 140 -16.11 -18.44 5.24
CA GLU A 140 -16.92 -18.47 6.47
C GLU A 140 -16.73 -17.20 7.33
N ILE A 141 -15.50 -16.65 7.39
CA ILE A 141 -15.21 -15.40 8.10
C ILE A 141 -15.86 -14.19 7.41
N LEU A 142 -15.90 -14.19 6.07
CA LEU A 142 -16.57 -13.13 5.31
C LEU A 142 -18.09 -13.17 5.50
N ASP A 143 -18.69 -14.36 5.47
CA ASP A 143 -20.11 -14.56 5.70
C ASP A 143 -20.49 -14.08 7.11
N GLU A 144 -19.73 -14.48 8.15
CA GLU A 144 -19.97 -14.00 9.52
C GLU A 144 -19.83 -12.47 9.61
N LYS A 145 -18.88 -11.87 8.91
CA LYS A 145 -18.72 -10.41 8.89
C LYS A 145 -19.92 -9.70 8.28
N GLU A 146 -20.51 -10.25 7.22
CA GLU A 146 -21.72 -9.71 6.59
C GLU A 146 -22.92 -9.83 7.54
N GLU A 147 -23.13 -11.01 8.13
CA GLU A 147 -24.22 -11.25 9.08
C GLU A 147 -24.15 -10.38 10.33
N THR A 148 -22.94 -10.07 10.81
CA THR A 148 -22.73 -9.37 12.09
C THR A 148 -22.56 -7.87 11.96
N CYS A 149 -22.41 -7.31 10.75
CA CYS A 149 -22.00 -5.91 10.56
C CYS A 149 -22.98 -4.85 11.11
N HIS A 150 -24.24 -5.22 11.33
CA HIS A 150 -25.31 -4.34 11.83
C HIS A 150 -25.90 -4.76 13.18
N LEU A 151 -25.37 -5.81 13.82
CA LEU A 151 -25.95 -6.34 15.05
C LEU A 151 -25.63 -5.46 16.27
N ALA A 152 -26.64 -5.28 17.12
CA ALA A 152 -26.55 -4.68 18.45
C ALA A 152 -27.69 -5.24 19.33
N PRO A 153 -27.42 -5.79 20.53
CA PRO A 153 -26.09 -6.04 21.11
C PRO A 153 -25.34 -7.18 20.41
N PHE A 154 -24.01 -7.16 20.48
CA PHE A 154 -23.15 -8.16 19.84
C PHE A 154 -21.84 -8.36 20.62
N VAL A 155 -21.38 -9.61 20.71
CA VAL A 155 -20.07 -9.99 21.25
C VAL A 155 -19.35 -10.83 20.19
N PRO A 156 -18.19 -10.39 19.68
CA PRO A 156 -17.41 -11.16 18.70
C PRO A 156 -17.05 -12.56 19.22
N ARG A 157 -17.16 -13.56 18.35
CA ARG A 157 -16.89 -14.97 18.68
C ARG A 157 -15.47 -15.44 18.29
N CYS A 158 -14.70 -14.58 17.63
CA CYS A 158 -13.38 -14.92 17.14
C CYS A 158 -12.34 -15.03 18.28
N SER A 159 -11.37 -15.91 18.09
CA SER A 159 -10.26 -16.06 19.03
C SER A 159 -9.36 -14.82 19.02
N VAL A 160 -8.97 -14.37 20.22
CA VAL A 160 -7.96 -13.31 20.40
C VAL A 160 -6.53 -13.87 20.42
N GLU A 161 -6.38 -15.19 20.46
CA GLU A 161 -5.07 -15.85 20.56
C GLU A 161 -4.20 -15.65 19.32
N ASP A 162 -4.82 -15.49 18.15
CA ASP A 162 -4.09 -15.27 16.89
C ASP A 162 -3.69 -13.80 16.68
N LEU A 163 -4.19 -12.87 17.49
CA LEU A 163 -3.83 -11.46 17.39
C LEU A 163 -2.39 -11.22 17.87
N TYR A 164 -1.69 -10.28 17.25
CA TYR A 164 -0.38 -9.87 17.75
C TYR A 164 -0.49 -9.25 19.16
N PRO A 165 0.50 -9.45 20.04
CA PRO A 165 0.53 -8.80 21.35
C PRO A 165 0.39 -7.28 21.23
N GLY A 166 -0.41 -6.66 22.11
CA GLY A 166 -0.71 -5.23 22.06
C GLY A 166 -1.76 -4.81 21.03
N SER A 167 -2.32 -5.73 20.25
CA SER A 167 -3.43 -5.43 19.34
C SER A 167 -4.67 -5.03 20.14
N TRP A 168 -5.30 -3.93 19.73
CA TRP A 168 -6.65 -3.59 20.16
C TRP A 168 -7.66 -4.42 19.38
N TYR A 169 -8.71 -4.89 20.06
CA TYR A 169 -9.80 -5.64 19.44
C TYR A 169 -11.15 -5.22 20.00
N LEU A 170 -12.21 -5.41 19.22
CA LEU A 170 -13.59 -5.15 19.62
C LEU A 170 -14.01 -6.23 20.64
N SER A 171 -14.39 -5.84 21.86
CA SER A 171 -14.84 -6.77 22.90
C SER A 171 -16.37 -6.91 22.93
N SER A 172 -17.10 -5.81 22.70
CA SER A 172 -18.55 -5.85 22.56
C SER A 172 -19.13 -4.62 21.86
N VAL A 173 -20.37 -4.76 21.39
CA VAL A 173 -21.25 -3.69 20.95
C VAL A 173 -22.51 -3.78 21.80
N ASP A 174 -22.90 -2.71 22.47
CA ASP A 174 -24.11 -2.72 23.29
C ASP A 174 -25.38 -2.36 22.50
N ALA A 175 -26.53 -2.37 23.17
CA ALA A 175 -27.83 -2.08 22.55
C ALA A 175 -27.96 -0.64 21.99
N ASN A 176 -27.06 0.27 22.38
CA ASN A 176 -26.99 1.64 21.86
C ASN A 176 -25.87 1.81 20.82
N PHE A 177 -25.37 0.71 20.26
CA PHE A 177 -24.28 0.69 19.27
C PHE A 177 -22.94 1.25 19.80
N ARG A 178 -22.77 1.36 21.12
CA ARG A 178 -21.49 1.78 21.71
C ARG A 178 -20.51 0.60 21.63
N ARG A 179 -19.31 0.87 21.12
CA ARG A 179 -18.26 -0.14 20.93
C ARG A 179 -17.29 -0.11 22.10
N HIS A 180 -17.04 -1.28 22.68
CA HIS A 180 -16.05 -1.49 23.73
C HIS A 180 -14.84 -2.22 23.15
N TYR A 181 -13.65 -1.85 23.60
CA TYR A 181 -12.40 -2.39 23.10
C TYR A 181 -11.50 -2.81 24.24
N ASP A 182 -10.88 -3.96 24.07
CA ASP A 182 -9.83 -4.45 24.96
C ASP A 182 -8.52 -4.54 24.17
N GLN A 183 -7.42 -4.70 24.90
CA GLN A 183 -6.09 -4.84 24.31
C GLN A 183 -5.49 -6.16 24.72
N LYS A 184 -5.01 -6.93 23.74
CA LYS A 184 -4.27 -8.17 24.02
C LYS A 184 -3.01 -7.81 24.79
N SER A 185 -2.79 -8.51 25.91
CA SER A 185 -1.61 -8.28 26.76
C SER A 185 -0.34 -8.28 25.93
N LYS A 186 0.52 -7.29 26.17
CA LYS A 186 1.88 -7.31 25.63
C LYS A 186 2.61 -8.40 26.42
N LEU A 187 3.17 -9.40 25.73
CA LEU A 187 4.15 -10.26 26.38
C LEU A 187 5.22 -9.34 26.98
N ILE A 188 5.34 -9.34 28.31
CA ILE A 188 6.44 -8.66 28.99
C ILE A 188 7.70 -9.42 28.54
N LYS A 189 8.49 -8.80 27.68
CA LYS A 189 9.84 -9.28 27.37
C LYS A 189 10.76 -8.97 28.52
#